data_AF-A0A835Y6F5-F1
#
_entry.id   AF-A0A835Y6F5-F1
#
_cell.length_a   1.000
_cell.length_b   1.000
_cell.length_c   1.000
_cell.angle_alpha   90.00
_cell.angle_beta   90.00
_cell.angle_gamma   90.00
#
_symmetry.space_group_name_H-M   'P 1'
#
loop_
_entity.id
_entity.type
_entity.pdbx_description
1 polymer ?
#
loop_
_entity_poly.entity_id
_entity_poly.type
_entity_poly.pdbx_seq_one_letter_code
_entity_poly.pdbx_strand_id
1 'polypeptide(L)'
;MFETFSYLPPLTDEQIAAQVDYIVANGWIPCLEFASADQAYVSNESTIRFGNAAAVLYYDNRYWTMWKLPMFGCRDPMQVLREIVACTRAFPDAYVRLVAFDNLKQVQIMGFLVQRPKSAKDWQPVNKRSV
;
A
#
# COMPACT_ATOMS: atom_id res chain seq x y z
N MET A 1 -12.31 2.04 -1.15
CA MET A 1 -11.26 3.02 -0.82
C MET A 1 -9.98 2.25 -0.46
N PHE A 2 -8.82 2.92 -0.30
CA PHE A 2 -7.53 2.28 0.05
C PHE A 2 -6.99 2.85 1.36
N GLU A 3 -7.74 2.65 2.45
CA GLU A 3 -7.31 2.98 3.82
C GLU A 3 -6.75 4.41 3.99
N THR A 4 -5.73 4.57 4.83
CA THR A 4 -5.11 5.84 5.21
C THR A 4 -4.78 6.72 4.00
N PHE A 5 -5.11 8.01 4.14
CA PHE A 5 -4.99 9.06 3.11
C PHE A 5 -5.87 8.92 1.87
N SER A 6 -6.61 7.82 1.68
CA SER A 6 -7.46 7.66 0.48
C SER A 6 -8.64 8.64 0.39
N TYR A 7 -8.97 9.32 1.49
CA TYR A 7 -9.96 10.42 1.54
C TYR A 7 -9.36 11.80 1.26
N LEU A 8 -8.04 11.94 1.19
CA LEU A 8 -7.39 13.18 0.77
C LEU A 8 -7.37 13.28 -0.77
N PRO A 9 -7.01 14.45 -1.34
CA PRO A 9 -6.50 14.52 -2.71
C PRO A 9 -5.33 13.55 -2.92
N PRO A 10 -5.12 13.05 -4.15
CA PRO A 10 -3.93 12.25 -4.47
C PRO A 10 -2.67 12.98 -4.02
N LEU A 11 -1.79 12.28 -3.31
CA LEU A 11 -0.56 12.86 -2.79
C LEU A 11 0.37 13.25 -3.95
N THR A 12 0.99 14.42 -3.86
CA THR A 12 2.07 14.82 -4.77
C THR A 12 3.37 14.09 -4.42
N ASP A 13 4.34 14.12 -5.32
CA ASP A 13 5.66 13.52 -5.07
C ASP A 13 6.34 14.14 -3.85
N GLU A 14 6.20 15.45 -3.62
CA GLU A 14 6.74 16.14 -2.43
C GLU A 14 6.04 15.66 -1.14
N GLN A 15 4.73 15.43 -1.19
CA GLN A 15 3.98 14.92 -0.04
C GLN A 15 4.36 13.47 0.28
N ILE A 16 4.57 12.64 -0.74
CA ILE A 16 5.08 11.27 -0.58
C ILE A 16 6.50 11.32 0.01
N ALA A 17 7.38 12.18 -0.51
CA ALA A 17 8.73 12.35 0.01
C ALA A 17 8.72 12.75 1.50
N ALA A 18 7.84 13.67 1.90
CA ALA A 18 7.69 14.05 3.31
C ALA A 18 7.21 12.89 4.20
N GLN A 19 6.36 11.97 3.68
CA GLN A 19 6.01 10.75 4.43
C GLN A 19 7.21 9.79 4.53
N VAL A 20 8.05 9.70 3.50
CA VAL A 20 9.29 8.92 3.55
C VAL A 20 10.28 9.51 4.57
N ASP A 21 10.41 10.84 4.62
CA ASP A 21 11.22 11.52 5.64
C ASP A 21 10.72 11.17 7.04
N TYR A 22 9.41 11.11 7.24
CA TYR A 22 8.82 10.68 8.51
C TYR A 22 9.15 9.22 8.85
N ILE A 23 9.16 8.30 7.88
CA ILE A 23 9.64 6.91 8.07
C ILE A 23 11.08 6.91 8.59
N VAL A 24 11.96 7.60 7.87
CA VAL A 24 13.40 7.62 8.15
C VAL A 24 13.69 8.27 9.50
N ALA A 25 13.03 9.39 9.82
CA ALA A 25 13.20 10.12 11.08
C ALA A 25 12.82 9.27 12.31
N ASN A 26 11.84 8.38 12.18
CA ASN A 26 11.43 7.46 13.25
C ASN A 26 12.23 6.14 13.27
N GLY A 27 13.18 5.95 12.34
CA GLY A 27 13.95 4.72 12.24
C GLY A 27 13.12 3.49 11.82
N TRP A 28 11.97 3.71 11.20
CA TRP A 28 11.10 2.65 10.71
C TRP A 28 11.62 2.08 9.38
N ILE A 29 11.16 0.88 9.04
CA ILE A 29 11.67 0.11 7.90
C ILE A 29 10.67 0.23 6.74
N PRO A 30 10.98 1.01 5.68
CA PRO A 30 10.09 1.13 4.53
C PRO A 30 10.05 -0.17 3.72
N CYS A 31 8.90 -0.46 3.11
CA CYS A 31 8.71 -1.57 2.20
C CYS A 31 7.61 -1.24 1.19
N LEU A 32 7.70 -1.81 -0.01
CA LEU A 32 6.67 -1.66 -1.04
C LEU A 32 5.93 -2.97 -1.22
N GLU A 33 4.64 -2.86 -1.49
CA GLU A 33 3.77 -3.98 -1.82
C GLU A 33 2.91 -3.62 -3.02
N PHE A 34 2.57 -4.61 -3.85
CA PHE A 34 1.76 -4.42 -5.04
C PHE A 34 0.77 -5.57 -5.25
N ALA A 35 -0.33 -5.28 -5.93
CA ALA A 35 -1.35 -6.24 -6.30
C ALA A 35 -1.98 -5.89 -7.65
N SER A 36 -2.38 -6.90 -8.41
CA SER A 36 -3.25 -6.73 -9.58
C SER A 36 -4.65 -6.27 -9.15
N ALA A 37 -5.43 -5.75 -10.10
CA ALA A 37 -6.72 -5.16 -9.80
C ALA A 37 -7.74 -6.13 -9.16
N ASP A 38 -7.69 -7.41 -9.52
CA ASP A 38 -8.50 -8.49 -8.96
C ASP A 38 -8.10 -8.89 -7.53
N GLN A 39 -6.91 -8.51 -7.08
CA GLN A 39 -6.38 -8.81 -5.74
C GLN A 39 -6.22 -7.55 -4.86
N ALA A 40 -6.63 -6.38 -5.35
CA ALA A 40 -6.39 -5.11 -4.67
C ALA A 40 -7.36 -4.84 -3.50
N TYR A 41 -8.52 -5.49 -3.46
CA TYR A 41 -9.53 -5.31 -2.42
C TYR A 41 -9.84 -6.61 -1.71
N VAL A 42 -10.22 -6.47 -0.44
CA VAL A 42 -10.68 -7.59 0.37
C VAL A 42 -11.82 -8.33 -0.30
N SER A 43 -11.79 -9.64 -0.17
CA SER A 43 -12.80 -10.55 -0.71
C SER A 43 -12.92 -11.78 0.20
N ASN A 44 -13.76 -12.74 -0.18
CA ASN A 44 -14.13 -13.87 0.68
C ASN A 44 -14.18 -15.21 -0.07
N GLU A 45 -13.54 -15.35 -1.23
CA GLU A 45 -13.63 -16.55 -2.08
C GLU A 45 -13.19 -17.81 -1.32
N SER A 46 -12.15 -17.71 -0.48
CA SER A 46 -11.64 -18.86 0.28
C SER A 46 -12.61 -19.35 1.35
N THR A 47 -13.55 -18.52 1.79
CA THR A 47 -14.52 -18.85 2.84
C THR A 47 -15.48 -19.97 2.44
N ILE A 48 -15.62 -20.26 1.14
CA ILE A 48 -16.39 -21.42 0.64
C ILE A 48 -15.88 -22.75 1.22
N ARG A 49 -14.60 -22.80 1.65
CA ARG A 49 -13.96 -23.99 2.22
C ARG A 49 -14.11 -24.07 3.74
N PHE A 50 -14.72 -23.08 4.39
CA PHE A 50 -14.76 -22.97 5.84
C PHE A 50 -15.99 -23.70 6.40
N GLY A 51 -15.84 -24.29 7.60
CA GLY A 51 -16.96 -24.75 8.41
C GLY A 51 -17.64 -23.63 9.20
N ASN A 52 -18.66 -23.95 9.98
CA ASN A 52 -19.42 -22.97 10.75
C ASN A 52 -18.54 -22.05 11.61
N ALA A 53 -18.76 -20.74 11.49
CA ALA A 53 -18.14 -19.65 12.27
C ALA A 53 -16.61 -19.49 12.17
N ALA A 54 -15.91 -20.20 11.27
CA ALA A 54 -14.46 -20.08 11.13
C ALA A 54 -13.99 -18.84 10.34
N ALA A 55 -14.90 -18.02 9.80
CA ALA A 55 -14.58 -16.87 8.96
C ALA A 55 -14.39 -15.54 9.73
N VAL A 56 -14.46 -15.53 11.06
CA VAL A 56 -14.40 -14.30 11.87
C VAL A 56 -13.08 -13.57 11.62
N LEU A 57 -13.17 -12.33 11.10
CA LEU A 57 -12.03 -11.48 10.71
C LEU A 57 -11.08 -12.13 9.68
N TYR A 58 -11.56 -13.12 8.94
CA TYR A 58 -10.87 -13.63 7.77
C TYR A 58 -11.36 -12.90 6.53
N TYR A 59 -10.41 -12.42 5.75
CA TYR A 59 -10.64 -11.83 4.43
C TYR A 59 -9.47 -12.21 3.53
N ASP A 60 -9.77 -12.58 2.28
CA ASP A 60 -8.80 -12.69 1.21
C ASP A 60 -8.24 -11.31 0.86
N ASN A 61 -7.11 -11.26 0.13
CA ASN A 61 -6.52 -10.03 -0.44
C ASN A 61 -6.08 -8.93 0.55
N ARG A 62 -6.01 -9.22 1.86
CA ARG A 62 -5.33 -8.33 2.82
C ARG A 62 -3.82 -8.26 2.57
N TYR A 63 -3.23 -9.41 2.27
CA TYR A 63 -1.82 -9.54 1.91
C TYR A 63 -1.62 -9.24 0.43
N TRP A 64 -0.61 -8.43 0.14
CA TRP A 64 -0.17 -8.09 -1.21
C TRP A 64 1.21 -8.67 -1.47
N THR A 65 1.63 -8.68 -2.74
CA THR A 65 2.95 -9.19 -3.11
C THR A 65 4.02 -8.17 -2.72
N MET A 66 5.04 -8.61 -2.00
CA MET A 66 6.15 -7.76 -1.60
C MET A 66 7.04 -7.42 -2.80
N TRP A 67 7.39 -6.15 -2.95
CA TRP A 67 8.41 -5.71 -3.90
C TRP A 67 9.79 -5.80 -3.23
N LYS A 68 10.63 -6.72 -3.74
CA LYS A 68 11.95 -7.03 -3.18
C LYS A 68 11.86 -7.44 -1.70
N LEU A 69 12.38 -6.61 -0.80
CA LEU A 69 12.46 -6.86 0.65
C LEU A 69 12.26 -5.52 1.40
N PRO A 70 11.89 -5.56 2.70
CA PRO A 70 11.92 -4.38 3.54
C PRO A 70 13.33 -3.76 3.54
N MET A 71 13.40 -2.44 3.42
CA MET A 71 14.64 -1.71 3.20
C MET A 71 15.36 -1.46 4.54
N PHE A 72 15.84 -2.54 5.17
CA PHE A 72 16.52 -2.48 6.46
C PHE A 72 17.72 -1.54 6.42
N GLY A 73 17.80 -0.65 7.42
CA GLY A 73 18.88 0.34 7.51
C GLY A 73 18.78 1.50 6.52
N CYS A 74 17.68 1.62 5.77
CA CYS A 74 17.45 2.74 4.87
C CYS A 74 17.42 4.07 5.66
N ARG A 75 18.32 4.98 5.29
CA ARG A 75 18.42 6.35 5.85
C ARG A 75 18.37 7.44 4.79
N ASP A 76 18.27 7.05 3.52
CA ASP A 76 18.16 7.97 2.38
C ASP A 76 16.76 7.87 1.78
N PRO A 77 15.90 8.88 1.95
CA PRO A 77 14.55 8.93 1.36
C PRO A 77 14.55 8.69 -0.15
N MET A 78 15.62 9.13 -0.85
CA MET A 78 15.74 8.95 -2.29
C MET A 78 15.85 7.46 -2.69
N GLN A 79 16.32 6.58 -1.81
CA GLN A 79 16.29 5.14 -2.07
C GLN A 79 14.86 4.63 -2.18
N VAL A 80 13.97 5.06 -1.28
CA VAL A 80 12.56 4.63 -1.28
C VAL A 80 11.85 5.17 -2.52
N LEU A 81 12.05 6.43 -2.87
CA LEU A 81 11.47 7.03 -4.07
C LEU A 81 11.95 6.32 -5.35
N ARG A 82 13.24 5.96 -5.44
CA ARG A 82 13.76 5.16 -6.57
C ARG A 82 13.10 3.79 -6.66
N GLU A 83 12.85 3.14 -5.53
CA GLU A 83 12.16 1.85 -5.50
C GLU A 83 10.67 1.95 -5.85
N ILE A 84 10.00 3.05 -5.49
CA ILE A 84 8.63 3.34 -5.96
C ILE A 84 8.63 3.40 -7.49
N VAL A 85 9.52 4.18 -8.09
CA VAL A 85 9.65 4.28 -9.56
C VAL A 85 10.00 2.94 -10.20
N ALA A 86 10.89 2.15 -9.58
CA ALA A 86 11.27 0.85 -10.10
C ALA A 86 10.11 -0.15 -10.08
N CYS A 87 9.35 -0.19 -8.99
CA CYS A 87 8.19 -1.05 -8.82
C CYS A 87 7.07 -0.68 -9.79
N THR A 88 6.70 0.61 -9.86
CA THR A 88 5.65 1.11 -10.76
C THR A 88 5.98 0.92 -12.22
N ARG A 89 7.26 1.03 -12.60
CA ARG A 89 7.73 0.73 -13.95
C ARG A 89 7.66 -0.76 -14.29
N ALA A 90 7.96 -1.64 -13.33
CA ALA A 90 7.89 -3.09 -13.53
C ALA A 90 6.44 -3.58 -13.59
N PHE A 91 5.55 -2.96 -12.82
CA PHE A 91 4.13 -3.30 -12.70
C PHE A 91 3.24 -2.06 -12.96
N PRO A 92 3.15 -1.58 -14.22
CA PRO A 92 2.43 -0.35 -14.54
C PRO A 92 0.91 -0.46 -14.34
N ASP A 93 0.38 -1.68 -14.37
CA ASP A 93 -1.05 -1.97 -14.22
C ASP A 93 -1.42 -2.50 -12.83
N ALA A 94 -0.50 -2.43 -11.86
CA ALA A 94 -0.75 -2.81 -10.48
C ALA A 94 -1.10 -1.60 -9.59
N TYR A 95 -1.83 -1.87 -8.52
CA TYR A 95 -1.85 -0.99 -7.36
C TYR A 95 -0.54 -1.18 -6.60
N VAL A 96 0.04 -0.07 -6.12
CA VAL A 96 1.27 -0.10 -5.31
C VAL A 96 1.04 0.72 -4.05
N ARG A 97 1.37 0.15 -2.89
CA ARG A 97 1.34 0.83 -1.59
C ARG A 97 2.72 0.84 -0.96
N LEU A 98 3.06 1.97 -0.34
CA LEU A 98 4.21 2.08 0.55
C LEU A 98 3.73 1.75 1.96
N VAL A 99 4.46 0.89 2.66
CA VAL A 99 4.24 0.55 4.07
C VAL A 99 5.54 0.76 4.85
N ALA A 100 5.45 0.88 6.17
CA ALA A 100 6.64 0.81 7.01
C ALA A 100 6.38 0.01 8.28
N PHE A 101 7.44 -0.64 8.76
CA PHE A 101 7.41 -1.53 9.91
C PHE A 101 8.23 -0.94 11.07
N ASP A 102 7.72 -1.13 12.28
CA ASP A 102 8.43 -0.84 13.52
C ASP A 102 8.89 -2.17 14.12
N ASN A 103 10.20 -2.37 14.24
CA ASN A 103 10.78 -3.61 14.77
C ASN A 103 10.71 -3.71 16.30
N LEU A 104 10.52 -2.59 17.02
CA LEU A 104 10.33 -2.61 18.46
C LEU A 104 8.93 -3.10 18.81
N LYS A 105 7.92 -2.59 18.10
CA LYS A 105 6.51 -3.01 18.25
C LYS A 105 6.14 -4.24 17.41
N GLN A 106 7.01 -4.65 16.49
CA GLN A 106 6.84 -5.78 15.58
C GLN A 106 5.54 -5.71 14.77
N VAL A 107 5.22 -4.52 14.24
CA VAL A 107 3.97 -4.28 13.51
C VAL A 107 4.19 -3.31 12.36
N GLN A 108 3.34 -3.41 11.34
CA GLN A 108 3.21 -2.35 10.35
C GLN A 108 2.62 -1.10 11.02
N ILE A 109 3.32 0.03 10.96
CA ILE A 109 2.93 1.27 11.65
C ILE A 109 2.38 2.34 10.69
N MET A 110 2.51 2.14 9.39
CA MET A 110 1.95 3.01 8.37
C MET A 110 1.69 2.25 7.07
N GLY A 111 0.82 2.80 6.24
CA GLY A 111 0.62 2.34 4.89
C GLY A 111 -0.28 3.28 4.12
N PHE A 112 0.09 3.60 2.88
CA PHE A 112 -0.75 4.39 1.97
C PHE A 112 -0.45 4.05 0.51
N LEU A 113 -1.42 4.30 -0.35
CA LEU A 113 -1.32 4.00 -1.78
C LEU A 113 -0.44 5.04 -2.49
N VAL A 114 0.49 4.58 -3.34
CA VAL A 114 1.37 5.43 -4.15
C VAL A 114 1.10 5.30 -5.66
N GLN A 115 0.41 4.23 -6.09
CA GLN A 115 -0.03 4.08 -7.48
C GLN A 115 -1.42 3.43 -7.55
N ARG A 116 -2.24 3.96 -8.47
CA ARG A 116 -3.39 3.26 -9.06
C ARG A 116 -3.11 2.97 -10.54
N PRO A 117 -3.53 1.83 -11.08
CA PRO A 117 -3.42 1.58 -12.51
C PRO A 117 -4.28 2.57 -13.30
N LYS A 118 -3.82 2.97 -14.49
CA LYS A 118 -4.52 3.95 -15.32
C LYS A 118 -5.88 3.46 -15.81
N SER A 119 -6.06 2.14 -15.91
CA SER A 119 -7.31 1.48 -16.30
C SER A 119 -8.35 1.39 -15.18
N ALA A 120 -7.99 1.75 -13.95
CA ALA A 120 -8.87 1.69 -12.78
C ALA A 120 -10.11 2.59 -12.95
N LYS A 121 -11.31 2.00 -12.83
CA LYS A 121 -12.62 2.69 -12.88
C LYS A 121 -13.42 2.59 -11.57
N ASP A 122 -12.77 2.06 -10.54
CA ASP A 122 -13.30 1.70 -9.22
C ASP A 122 -13.14 2.82 -8.18
N TRP A 123 -12.78 4.03 -8.61
CA TRP A 123 -12.54 5.17 -7.73
C TRP A 123 -13.03 6.49 -8.35
N GLN A 124 -13.18 7.52 -7.51
CA GLN A 124 -13.62 8.85 -7.92
C GLN A 124 -12.63 9.93 -7.47
N PRO A 125 -12.39 10.97 -8.30
CA PRO A 125 -11.65 12.15 -7.88
C PRO A 125 -12.42 12.88 -6.76
N VAL A 126 -11.70 13.64 -5.92
CA VAL A 126 -12.24 14.23 -4.68
C VAL A 126 -13.54 15.02 -4.91
N ASN A 127 -13.58 15.83 -5.97
CA ASN A 127 -14.72 16.66 -6.34
C ASN A 127 -15.95 15.88 -6.86
N LYS A 128 -15.84 14.57 -7.06
CA LYS A 128 -16.95 13.69 -7.49
C LYS A 128 -17.34 12.65 -6.43
N ARG A 129 -16.87 12.81 -5.18
CA ARG A 129 -17.18 11.87 -4.09
C ARG A 129 -18.55 12.12 -3.45
N SER A 130 -19.12 13.31 -3.65
CA SER A 130 -20.49 13.68 -3.28
C SER A 130 -21.22 14.23 -4.50
N VAL A 131 -22.54 14.06 -4.53
CA VAL A 131 -23.44 14.61 -5.55
C VAL A 131 -24.26 15.77 -5.00
#